data_AF-S7QB98-F1
#
_entry.id   AF-S7QB98-F1
#
_cell.length_a   1.000
_cell.length_b   1.000
_cell.length_c   1.000
_cell.angle_alpha   90.00
_cell.angle_beta   90.00
_cell.angle_gamma   90.00
#
_symmetry.space_group_name_H-M   'P 1'
#
loop_
_entity.id
_entity.type
_entity.pdbx_description
1 polymer ?
#
loop_
_entity_poly.entity_id
_entity_poly.type
_entity_poly.pdbx_seq_one_letter_code
_entity_poly.pdbx_strand_id
1 'polypeptide(L)'
;MASRGRKRKFEAAVIAAAEKQEKLAGGQKEALRLEAPELPVKVNPAKPRRGSFEVMLLRPDGSSAELWTGIKKGPPRKLKFPEPQGVVEKLKKYLP
;
A
#
# COMPACT_ATOMS: atom_id res chain seq x y z
N MET A 1 23.05 24.79 -12.33
CA MET A 1 23.20 23.36 -12.70
C MET A 1 21.85 22.67 -12.54
N ALA A 2 21.35 22.03 -13.60
CA ALA A 2 20.04 21.43 -13.70
C ALA A 2 19.95 20.05 -13.03
N SER A 3 18.80 19.74 -12.43
CA SER A 3 18.06 18.45 -12.52
C SER A 3 17.07 18.34 -11.36
N ARG A 4 15.78 18.03 -11.47
CA ARG A 4 14.90 17.62 -12.57
C ARG A 4 13.50 17.84 -12.00
N GLY A 5 12.66 18.61 -12.69
CA GLY A 5 11.23 18.68 -12.38
C GLY A 5 10.62 17.28 -12.45
N ARG A 6 10.33 16.68 -11.29
CA ARG A 6 9.56 15.45 -11.23
C ARG A 6 8.10 15.84 -11.37
N LYS A 7 7.64 16.12 -12.61
CA LYS A 7 6.22 16.14 -12.95
C LYS A 7 5.69 14.73 -12.69
N ARG A 8 5.36 14.45 -11.43
CA ARG A 8 4.58 13.28 -11.05
C ARG A 8 3.23 13.49 -11.70
N LYS A 9 2.96 12.80 -12.81
CA LYS A 9 1.59 12.46 -13.15
C LYS A 9 1.08 11.66 -11.95
N PHE A 10 0.27 12.31 -11.11
CA PHE A 10 -0.32 11.68 -9.94
C PHE A 10 -1.48 10.83 -10.43
N GLU A 11 -1.17 9.65 -10.92
CA GLU A 11 -2.16 8.58 -10.99
C GLU A 11 -2.35 8.05 -9.57
N ALA A 12 -3.61 7.79 -9.21
CA ALA A 12 -3.97 7.21 -7.94
C ALA A 12 -3.23 5.87 -7.77
N ALA A 13 -2.45 5.70 -6.70
CA ALA A 13 -1.58 4.53 -6.55
C ALA A 13 -1.67 3.94 -5.15
N VAL A 14 -1.80 2.62 -5.07
CA VAL A 14 -1.75 1.91 -3.79
C VAL A 14 -0.30 1.53 -3.51
N ILE A 15 0.26 1.98 -2.39
CA ILE A 15 1.60 1.63 -1.94
C ILE A 15 1.52 0.63 -0.80
N ALA A 16 2.14 -0.53 -0.97
CA ALA A 16 2.29 -1.56 0.06
C ALA A 16 3.78 -1.75 0.42
N ALA A 17 4.13 -1.80 1.71
CA ALA A 17 5.50 -1.96 2.18
C ALA A 17 5.68 -3.16 3.16
N ALA A 18 6.46 -4.19 2.78
CA ALA A 18 6.78 -5.41 3.54
C ALA A 18 8.24 -5.87 3.36
N GLU A 19 9.01 -6.07 4.43
CA GLU A 19 10.44 -6.48 4.35
C GLU A 19 10.69 -7.98 4.16
N LYS A 20 9.95 -8.87 4.84
CA LYS A 20 10.32 -10.31 4.95
C LYS A 20 9.21 -11.29 4.55
N GLN A 21 8.08 -10.79 4.07
CA GLN A 21 6.90 -11.58 3.73
C GLN A 21 6.44 -11.19 2.32
N GLU A 22 7.34 -11.34 1.35
CA GLU A 22 7.07 -11.02 -0.05
C GLU A 22 5.91 -11.85 -0.62
N LYS A 23 5.72 -13.10 -0.16
CA LYS A 23 4.55 -13.92 -0.50
C LYS A 23 3.22 -13.30 -0.04
N LEU A 24 3.15 -12.75 1.18
CA LEU A 24 1.95 -12.07 1.66
C LEU A 24 1.71 -10.75 0.92
N ALA A 25 2.79 -9.99 0.65
CA ALA A 25 2.72 -8.77 -0.14
C ALA A 25 2.25 -9.05 -1.58
N GLY A 26 2.65 -10.19 -2.16
CA GLY A 26 2.19 -10.67 -3.46
C GLY A 26 0.69 -10.95 -3.48
N GLY A 27 0.18 -11.72 -2.52
CA GLY A 27 -1.27 -11.99 -2.40
C GLY A 27 -2.10 -10.73 -2.18
N GLN A 28 -1.58 -9.76 -1.40
CA GLN A 28 -2.23 -8.46 -1.21
C GLN A 28 -2.23 -7.63 -2.49
N LYS A 29 -1.12 -7.60 -3.23
CA LYS A 29 -1.03 -6.91 -4.53
C LYS A 29 -2.04 -7.48 -5.52
N GLU A 30 -2.17 -8.80 -5.57
CA GLU A 30 -3.09 -9.48 -6.48
C GLU A 30 -4.55 -9.17 -6.13
N ALA A 31 -4.93 -9.29 -4.84
CA ALA A 31 -6.26 -8.92 -4.39
C ALA A 31 -6.61 -7.45 -4.67
N LEU A 32 -5.66 -6.53 -4.47
CA LEU A 32 -5.84 -5.10 -4.77
C LEU A 32 -5.99 -4.84 -6.28
N ARG A 33 -5.25 -5.56 -7.13
CA ARG A 33 -5.36 -5.46 -8.59
C ARG A 33 -6.66 -6.04 -9.12
N LEU A 34 -7.17 -7.12 -8.51
CA LEU A 34 -8.43 -7.73 -8.90
C LEU A 34 -9.60 -6.80 -8.58
N GLU A 35 -9.58 -6.16 -7.41
CA GLU A 35 -10.65 -5.21 -7.05
C GLU A 35 -10.54 -3.88 -7.78
N ALA A 36 -9.33 -3.33 -7.90
CA ALA A 36 -9.10 -2.03 -8.51
C ALA A 36 -8.02 -2.13 -9.62
N PRO A 37 -8.36 -2.72 -10.78
CA PRO A 37 -7.40 -2.90 -11.87
C PRO A 37 -6.91 -1.56 -12.46
N GLU A 38 -7.72 -0.51 -12.33
CA GLU A 38 -7.38 0.84 -12.78
C GLU A 38 -6.32 1.53 -11.91
N LEU A 39 -6.10 1.05 -10.69
CA LEU A 39 -5.16 1.66 -9.74
C LEU A 39 -3.78 1.00 -9.80
N PRO A 40 -2.70 1.73 -10.15
CA PRO A 40 -1.35 1.20 -10.05
C PRO A 40 -0.97 0.83 -8.60
N VAL A 41 -0.83 -0.48 -8.35
CA VAL A 41 -0.31 -1.01 -7.09
C VAL A 41 1.22 -1.10 -7.13
N LYS A 42 1.88 -0.34 -6.25
CA LYS A 42 3.33 -0.34 -6.04
C LYS A 42 3.67 -1.05 -4.74
N VAL A 43 4.49 -2.10 -4.82
CA VAL A 43 4.97 -2.82 -3.65
C VAL A 43 6.42 -2.45 -3.41
N ASN A 44 6.77 -2.08 -2.17
CA ASN A 44 8.13 -1.77 -1.72
C ASN A 44 8.88 -0.75 -2.62
N PRO A 45 8.32 0.45 -2.90
CA PRO A 45 9.03 1.45 -3.70
C PRO A 45 10.33 1.95 -3.02
N ALA A 46 10.43 1.79 -1.70
CA ALA A 46 11.60 2.08 -0.89
C ALA A 46 11.85 0.91 0.07
N LYS A 47 13.03 0.89 0.73
CA LYS A 47 13.37 -0.16 1.70
C LYS A 47 12.30 -0.20 2.80
N PRO A 48 11.52 -1.29 2.90
CA PRO A 48 10.40 -1.39 3.82
C PRO A 48 10.88 -1.49 5.27
N ARG A 49 10.01 -1.11 6.21
CA ARG A 49 10.32 -1.12 7.64
C ARG A 49 10.32 -2.53 8.22
N ARG A 50 11.33 -2.84 9.04
CA ARG A 50 11.46 -4.16 9.69
C ARG A 50 10.29 -4.48 10.60
N GLY A 51 9.64 -5.61 10.33
CA GLY A 51 8.65 -6.19 11.23
C GLY A 51 7.32 -5.42 11.32
N SER A 52 6.99 -4.63 10.30
CA SER A 52 5.68 -3.99 10.12
C SER A 52 5.23 -4.13 8.67
N PHE A 53 3.93 -3.99 8.44
CA PHE A 53 3.34 -3.89 7.11
C PHE A 53 2.47 -2.65 7.03
N GLU A 54 2.59 -1.91 5.94
CA GLU A 54 1.89 -0.64 5.77
C GLU A 54 1.28 -0.60 4.37
N VAL A 55 0.02 -0.15 4.29
CA VAL A 55 -0.69 0.06 3.04
C VAL A 55 -1.27 1.46 3.04
N MET A 56 -0.92 2.22 2.03
CA MET A 56 -1.38 3.60 1.83
C MET A 56 -1.98 3.75 0.43
N LEU A 57 -3.09 4.45 0.33
CA LEU A 57 -3.66 4.90 -0.93
C LEU A 57 -3.18 6.33 -1.18
N LEU A 58 -2.50 6.55 -2.29
CA LEU A 58 -2.21 7.89 -2.79
C LEU A 58 -3.29 8.29 -3.78
N ARG A 59 -3.93 9.43 -3.53
CA ARG A 59 -4.96 10.00 -4.40
C ARG A 59 -4.34 11.05 -5.35
N PRO A 60 -4.99 11.33 -6.48
CA PRO A 60 -4.48 12.28 -7.47
C PRO A 60 -4.51 13.73 -6.98
N ASP A 61 -5.35 14.01 -5.97
CA ASP A 61 -5.43 15.28 -5.24
C ASP A 61 -4.19 15.57 -4.36
N GLY A 62 -3.22 14.65 -4.32
CA GLY A 62 -2.01 14.75 -3.50
C GLY A 62 -2.20 14.30 -2.05
N SER A 63 -3.41 13.90 -1.66
CA SER A 63 -3.69 13.36 -0.35
C SER A 63 -3.36 11.86 -0.27
N SER A 64 -3.10 11.39 0.95
CA SER A 64 -2.87 9.97 1.21
C SER A 64 -3.82 9.46 2.28
N ALA A 65 -4.40 8.28 2.06
CA ALA A 65 -5.21 7.58 3.05
C ALA A 65 -4.48 6.33 3.57
N GLU A 66 -4.44 6.17 4.90
CA GLU A 66 -3.90 4.97 5.54
C GLU A 66 -4.94 3.84 5.45
N LEU A 67 -4.70 2.86 4.58
CA LEU A 67 -5.54 1.66 4.50
C LEU A 67 -5.19 0.71 5.66
N TRP A 68 -3.91 0.51 5.94
CA TRP A 68 -3.47 -0.32 7.05
C TRP A 68 -2.10 0.09 7.59
N THR A 69 -1.94 0.05 8.92
CA THR A 69 -0.63 0.05 9.56
C THR A 69 -0.51 -1.08 10.57
N GLY A 70 0.53 -1.89 10.40
CA GLY A 70 0.95 -2.89 11.37
C GLY A 70 1.76 -2.30 12.53
N ILE A 71 2.12 -1.01 12.48
CA ILE A 71 2.87 -0.37 13.58
C ILE A 71 2.00 -0.30 14.84
N LYS A 72 0.75 0.15 14.70
CA LYS A 72 -0.20 0.34 15.81
C LYS A 72 -0.69 -1.00 16.42
N LYS A 73 -0.38 -2.14 15.80
CA LYS A 73 -0.83 -3.47 16.25
C LYS A 73 0.07 -4.13 17.30
N GLY A 74 1.24 -3.53 17.60
CA GLY A 74 2.16 -4.06 18.61
C GLY A 74 2.72 -5.45 18.27
N PRO A 75 3.52 -6.07 19.15
CA PRO A 75 3.72 -7.52 19.13
C PRO A 75 2.36 -8.20 19.40
N PRO A 76 1.99 -9.33 18.77
CA PRO A 76 2.76 -10.26 17.93
C PRO A 76 2.75 -9.93 16.43
N ARG A 77 3.77 -10.40 15.71
CA ARG A 77 3.99 -10.12 14.28
C ARG A 77 2.81 -10.52 13.39
N LYS A 78 2.10 -11.62 13.70
CA LYS A 78 0.96 -12.10 12.92
C LYS A 78 -0.16 -11.05 12.80
N LEU A 79 -0.39 -10.25 13.85
CA LEU A 79 -1.42 -9.21 13.86
C LEU A 79 -1.04 -7.96 13.04
N LYS A 80 0.24 -7.81 12.71
CA LYS A 80 0.73 -6.68 11.91
C LYS A 80 0.47 -6.85 10.42
N PHE A 81 0.22 -8.08 9.97
CA PHE A 81 -0.08 -8.41 8.59
C PHE A 81 -1.59 -8.61 8.44
N PRO A 82 -2.26 -7.75 7.67
CA PRO A 82 -3.69 -7.88 7.45
C PRO A 82 -3.97 -9.00 6.45
N GLU A 83 -5.18 -9.52 6.52
CA GLU A 83 -5.75 -10.32 5.44
C GLU A 83 -5.95 -9.45 4.18
N PRO A 84 -5.69 -9.98 2.97
CA PRO A 84 -5.85 -9.22 1.72
C PRO A 84 -7.24 -8.59 1.60
N GLN A 85 -8.30 -9.34 1.94
CA GLN A 85 -9.68 -8.87 1.87
C GLN A 85 -9.93 -7.64 2.77
N GLY A 86 -9.42 -7.63 4.00
CA GLY A 86 -9.61 -6.49 4.90
C GLY A 86 -8.96 -5.19 4.42
N VAL A 87 -7.88 -5.28 3.63
CA VAL A 87 -7.27 -4.09 2.98
C VAL A 87 -8.12 -3.64 1.79
N VAL A 88 -8.65 -4.60 1.01
CA VAL A 88 -9.52 -4.36 -0.14
C VAL A 88 -10.84 -3.69 0.29
N GLU A 89 -11.50 -4.19 1.32
CA GLU A 89 -12.72 -3.58 1.87
C GLU A 89 -12.50 -2.13 2.31
N LYS A 90 -11.35 -1.85 2.93
CA LYS A 90 -10.98 -0.48 3.26
C LYS A 90 -10.73 0.36 2.01
N LEU A 91 -10.05 -0.20 1.01
CA LEU A 91 -9.85 0.48 -0.26
C LEU A 91 -11.20 0.88 -0.88
N LYS A 92 -12.19 -0.03 -0.93
CA LYS A 92 -13.54 0.25 -1.46
C LYS A 92 -14.19 1.47 -0.80
N LYS A 93 -13.97 1.72 0.50
CA LYS A 93 -14.51 2.90 1.20
C LYS A 93 -13.93 4.23 0.71
N TYR A 94 -12.75 4.20 0.09
CA TYR A 94 -12.09 5.38 -0.47
C TYR A 94 -12.26 5.49 -1.98
N LEU A 95 -12.81 4.45 -2.63
CA LEU A 95 -13.23 4.50 -4.02
C LEU A 95 -14.68 5.00 -4.08
N PRO A 96 -15.01 5.85 -5.07
CA PRO A 96 -16.38 6.31 -5.30
C PRO A 96 -17.31 5.19 -5.78
#